data_AF-A0A117MQW6-F1
#
_entry.id   AF-A0A117MQW6-F1
#
_cell.length_a   1.000
_cell.length_b   1.000
_cell.length_c   1.000
_cell.angle_alpha   90.00
_cell.angle_beta   90.00
_cell.angle_gamma   90.00
#
_symmetry.space_group_name_H-M   'P 1'
#
loop_
_entity.id
_entity.type
_entity.pdbx_description
1 polymer ?
#
loop_
_entity_poly.entity_id
_entity_poly.type
_entity_poly.pdbx_seq_one_letter_code
_entity_poly.pdbx_strand_id
1 'polypeptide(L)'
;MTIELTEEERQVLSRALHEWAGPAHCTEALAVAMGFGGVADLLAEGSRMRPLIRAGEPLSRRDWRRALISAEIVFASDVFGSGIDWSIATGLSDEETIQILRPLQRKIARVARIHQLSEA
;
A
#
# COMPACT_ATOMS: atom_id res chain seq x y z
N MET A 1 -2.87 -8.67 -13.10
CA MET A 1 -1.70 -9.50 -12.80
C MET A 1 -1.79 -10.00 -11.37
N THR A 2 -1.67 -11.30 -11.18
CA THR A 2 -1.84 -11.95 -9.88
C THR A 2 -0.52 -12.06 -9.15
N ILE A 3 -0.51 -11.73 -7.85
CA ILE A 3 0.60 -11.95 -6.93
C ILE A 3 0.06 -12.80 -5.79
N GLU A 4 0.72 -13.91 -5.48
CA GLU A 4 0.35 -14.75 -4.35
C GLU A 4 0.71 -14.08 -3.03
N LEU A 5 -0.32 -13.50 -2.39
CA LEU A 5 -0.22 -12.93 -1.06
C LEU A 5 -0.82 -13.89 -0.03
N THR A 6 -0.32 -13.85 1.20
CA THR A 6 -0.99 -14.47 2.35
C THR A 6 -2.18 -13.62 2.79
N GLU A 7 -2.99 -14.11 3.72
CA GLU A 7 -4.11 -13.33 4.25
C GLU A 7 -3.62 -12.11 5.02
N GLU A 8 -2.54 -12.25 5.80
CA GLU A 8 -1.93 -11.18 6.57
C GLU A 8 -1.35 -10.10 5.66
N GLU A 9 -0.70 -10.49 4.56
CA GLU A 9 -0.21 -9.56 3.54
C GLU A 9 -1.34 -8.78 2.86
N ARG A 10 -2.46 -9.45 2.52
CA ARG A 10 -3.66 -8.79 2.00
C ARG A 10 -4.27 -7.83 3.03
N GLN A 11 -4.30 -8.24 4.30
CA GLN A 11 -4.84 -7.44 5.40
C GLN A 11 -4.02 -6.16 5.59
N VAL A 12 -2.69 -6.25 5.66
CA VAL A 12 -1.80 -5.08 5.79
C VAL A 12 -2.04 -4.07 4.66
N LEU A 13 -2.08 -4.51 3.41
CA LEU A 13 -2.34 -3.60 2.27
C LEU A 13 -3.74 -2.99 2.30
N SER A 14 -4.77 -3.80 2.63
CA SER A 14 -6.15 -3.31 2.69
C SER A 14 -6.35 -2.31 3.84
N ARG A 15 -5.67 -2.49 4.97
CA ARG A 15 -5.67 -1.56 6.11
C ARG A 15 -4.92 -0.28 5.76
N ALA A 16 -3.71 -0.40 5.22
CA ALA A 16 -2.92 0.74 4.76
C ALA A 16 -3.69 1.66 3.80
N LEU A 17 -4.36 1.10 2.79
CA LEU A 17 -5.19 1.89 1.87
C LEU A 17 -6.42 2.51 2.54
N HIS A 18 -6.91 1.94 3.64
CA HIS A 18 -8.02 2.49 4.41
C HIS A 18 -7.61 3.71 5.24
N GLU A 19 -6.42 3.66 5.84
CA GLU A 19 -5.92 4.70 6.74
C GLU A 19 -5.79 6.07 6.07
N TRP A 20 -5.56 6.11 4.76
CA TRP A 20 -5.58 7.37 3.98
C TRP A 20 -6.93 8.08 3.94
N ALA A 21 -8.03 7.36 4.19
CA ALA A 21 -9.36 7.95 4.35
C ALA A 21 -9.67 8.33 5.82
N GLY A 22 -8.74 8.07 6.73
CA GLY A 22 -8.86 8.29 8.17
C GLY A 22 -7.83 9.32 8.67
N PRO A 23 -7.04 9.00 9.70
CA PRO A 23 -6.19 9.98 10.40
C PRO A 23 -4.97 10.43 9.58
N ALA A 24 -4.59 9.70 8.52
CA ALA A 24 -3.42 10.05 7.72
C ALA A 24 -3.60 11.39 6.98
N HIS A 25 -2.59 12.24 7.07
CA HIS A 25 -2.60 13.60 6.52
C HIS A 25 -1.94 13.67 5.14
N CYS A 26 -2.56 13.02 4.14
CA CYS A 26 -2.03 13.06 2.78
C CYS A 26 -2.09 14.48 2.19
N THR A 27 -1.01 14.88 1.52
CA THR A 27 -0.97 16.11 0.72
C THR A 27 -1.10 15.78 -0.77
N GLU A 28 -1.51 16.75 -1.58
CA GLU A 28 -1.58 16.58 -3.04
C GLU A 28 -0.23 16.13 -3.65
N ALA A 29 0.86 16.78 -3.22
CA ALA A 29 2.21 16.44 -3.68
C ALA A 29 2.60 15.00 -3.30
N LEU A 30 2.24 14.57 -2.10
CA LEU A 30 2.52 13.20 -1.64
C LEU A 30 1.69 12.18 -2.41
N ALA A 31 0.39 12.43 -2.62
CA ALA A 31 -0.47 11.54 -3.41
C ALA A 31 0.09 11.37 -4.84
N VAL A 32 0.54 12.45 -5.46
CA VAL A 32 1.22 12.42 -6.76
C VAL A 32 2.54 11.64 -6.70
N ALA A 33 3.36 11.83 -5.66
CA ALA A 33 4.61 11.09 -5.47
C ALA A 33 4.38 9.57 -5.31
N MET A 34 3.29 9.16 -4.67
CA MET A 34 2.85 7.76 -4.58
C MET A 34 2.29 7.22 -5.90
N GLY A 35 2.07 8.08 -6.89
CA GLY A 35 1.64 7.74 -8.24
C GLY A 35 0.14 7.90 -8.50
N PHE A 36 -0.61 8.53 -7.59
CA PHE A 36 -2.01 8.92 -7.77
C PHE A 36 -2.10 10.27 -8.50
N GLY A 37 -3.30 10.65 -8.94
CA GLY A 37 -3.59 11.94 -9.56
C GLY A 37 -3.76 13.10 -8.55
N GLY A 38 -3.78 12.79 -7.26
CA GLY A 38 -4.07 13.72 -6.17
C GLY A 38 -4.75 12.98 -5.00
N VAL A 39 -5.12 13.69 -3.95
CA VAL A 39 -5.75 13.06 -2.76
C VAL A 39 -7.08 12.41 -3.11
N ALA A 40 -7.90 13.05 -3.94
CA ALA A 40 -9.17 12.47 -4.38
C ALA A 40 -8.98 11.14 -5.16
N ASP A 41 -7.97 11.07 -6.03
CA ASP A 41 -7.63 9.85 -6.77
C ASP A 41 -7.11 8.75 -5.83
N LEU A 42 -6.29 9.10 -4.83
CA LEU A 42 -5.84 8.17 -3.79
C LEU A 42 -7.02 7.49 -3.07
N LEU A 43 -8.02 8.28 -2.65
CA LEU A 43 -9.18 7.74 -1.94
C LEU A 43 -10.07 6.88 -2.83
N ALA A 44 -10.31 7.31 -4.06
CA ALA A 44 -11.13 6.59 -5.03
C ALA A 44 -10.46 5.25 -5.42
N GLU A 45 -9.20 5.30 -5.82
CA GLU A 45 -8.44 4.12 -6.22
C GLU A 45 -8.16 3.21 -5.03
N GLY A 46 -7.89 3.75 -3.84
CA GLY A 46 -7.78 2.98 -2.60
C GLY A 46 -9.06 2.20 -2.31
N SER A 47 -10.22 2.85 -2.44
CA SER A 47 -11.53 2.21 -2.26
C SER A 47 -11.79 1.11 -3.30
N ARG A 48 -11.33 1.30 -4.54
CA ARG A 48 -11.42 0.31 -5.62
C ARG A 48 -10.48 -0.88 -5.41
N MET A 49 -9.23 -0.65 -5.00
CA MET A 49 -8.19 -1.68 -4.85
C MET A 49 -8.43 -2.56 -3.61
N ARG A 50 -8.90 -1.99 -2.50
CA ARG A 50 -9.10 -2.70 -1.22
C ARG A 50 -9.89 -4.02 -1.33
N PRO A 51 -11.10 -4.06 -1.91
CA PRO A 51 -11.85 -5.32 -2.05
C PRO A 51 -11.15 -6.32 -2.97
N LEU A 52 -10.48 -5.86 -4.04
CA LEU A 52 -9.72 -6.73 -4.95
C LEU A 52 -8.54 -7.38 -4.22
N ILE A 53 -7.79 -6.60 -3.44
CA ILE A 53 -6.68 -7.11 -2.63
C ILE A 53 -7.19 -8.16 -1.65
N ARG A 54 -8.27 -7.88 -0.90
CA ARG A 54 -8.85 -8.84 0.06
C ARG A 54 -9.30 -10.14 -0.61
N ALA A 55 -9.86 -10.06 -1.81
CA ALA A 55 -10.30 -11.22 -2.57
C ALA A 55 -9.15 -11.97 -3.26
N GLY A 56 -7.92 -11.47 -3.21
CA GLY A 56 -6.78 -12.04 -3.96
C GLY A 56 -6.88 -11.84 -5.48
N GLU A 57 -7.69 -10.87 -5.91
CA GLU A 57 -7.94 -10.58 -7.31
C GLU A 57 -6.75 -9.85 -7.95
N PRO A 58 -6.56 -10.00 -9.28
CA PRO A 58 -5.46 -9.38 -9.98
C PRO A 58 -5.59 -7.85 -10.00
N LEU A 59 -4.47 -7.16 -9.71
CA LEU A 59 -4.32 -5.73 -9.95
C LEU A 59 -3.43 -5.44 -11.15
N SER A 60 -3.49 -4.20 -11.63
CA SER A 60 -2.49 -3.70 -12.57
C SER A 60 -1.13 -3.57 -11.87
N ARG A 61 -0.04 -3.57 -12.64
CA ARG A 61 1.30 -3.34 -12.08
C ARG A 61 1.42 -1.98 -11.38
N ARG A 62 0.78 -0.95 -11.97
CA ARG A 62 0.73 0.40 -11.41
C ARG A 62 0.05 0.39 -10.05
N ASP A 63 -1.06 -0.33 -9.92
CA ASP A 63 -1.83 -0.42 -8.69
C ASP A 63 -1.07 -1.18 -7.60
N TRP A 64 -0.36 -2.26 -7.92
CA TRP A 64 0.52 -2.92 -6.96
C TRP A 64 1.61 -1.99 -6.42
N ARG A 65 2.23 -1.18 -7.30
CA ARG A 65 3.24 -0.20 -6.90
C ARG A 65 2.63 0.88 -5.99
N ARG A 66 1.49 1.43 -6.39
CA ARG A 66 0.73 2.43 -5.61
C ARG A 66 0.39 1.91 -4.23
N ALA A 67 -0.15 0.69 -4.14
CA ALA A 67 -0.54 0.05 -2.88
C ALA A 67 0.67 -0.17 -1.95
N LEU A 68 1.81 -0.63 -2.51
CA LEU A 68 3.03 -0.84 -1.72
C LEU A 68 3.57 0.48 -1.15
N ILE A 69 3.80 1.50 -1.98
CA ILE A 69 4.37 2.78 -1.54
C ILE A 69 3.43 3.44 -0.51
N SER A 70 2.13 3.42 -0.79
CA SER A 70 1.10 3.88 0.13
C SER A 70 1.22 3.20 1.49
N ALA A 71 1.38 1.87 1.52
CA ALA A 71 1.51 1.12 2.76
C ALA A 71 2.79 1.43 3.53
N GLU A 72 3.91 1.60 2.83
CA GLU A 72 5.18 1.96 3.46
C GLU A 72 5.11 3.33 4.15
N ILE A 73 4.50 4.31 3.49
CA ILE A 73 4.43 5.69 4.01
C ILE A 73 3.41 5.80 5.15
N VAL A 74 2.21 5.23 4.97
CA VAL A 74 1.16 5.35 6.00
C VAL A 74 1.53 4.64 7.29
N PHE A 75 2.28 3.54 7.19
CA PHE A 75 2.80 2.79 8.32
C PHE A 75 3.97 3.51 9.01
N ALA A 76 4.98 3.95 8.25
CA ALA A 76 6.23 4.41 8.87
C ALA A 76 6.26 5.90 9.24
N SER A 77 5.37 6.72 8.66
CA SER A 77 5.37 8.16 8.86
C SER A 77 4.29 8.59 9.83
N ASP A 78 4.67 9.30 10.89
CA ASP A 78 3.71 10.02 11.74
C ASP A 78 3.36 11.40 11.17
N VAL A 79 4.23 11.98 10.33
CA VAL A 79 4.02 13.30 9.72
C VAL A 79 2.92 13.25 8.65
N PHE A 80 2.89 12.19 7.86
CA PHE A 80 1.94 12.03 6.76
C PHE A 80 1.00 10.85 6.94
N GLY A 81 1.45 9.81 7.63
CA GLY A 81 0.72 8.57 7.82
C GLY A 81 0.04 8.52 9.18
N SER A 82 -0.14 7.31 9.66
CA SER A 82 -0.71 7.00 10.97
C SER A 82 0.32 6.28 11.83
N GLY A 83 1.61 6.66 11.76
CA GLY A 83 2.70 5.87 12.37
C GLY A 83 2.48 5.54 13.84
N ILE A 84 2.28 6.55 14.70
CA ILE A 84 2.04 6.32 16.14
C ILE A 84 0.68 5.64 16.38
N ASP A 85 -0.32 5.98 15.56
CA ASP A 85 -1.68 5.48 15.69
C ASP A 85 -1.91 4.13 14.99
N TRP A 86 -0.89 3.55 14.35
CA TRP A 86 -1.06 2.42 13.43
C TRP A 86 -1.63 1.20 14.15
N SER A 87 -1.05 0.86 15.30
CA SER A 87 -1.51 -0.25 16.13
C SER A 87 -2.93 -0.04 16.66
N ILE A 88 -3.31 1.21 16.94
CA ILE A 88 -4.64 1.58 17.44
C ILE A 88 -5.67 1.49 16.31
N ALA A 89 -5.37 2.06 15.14
CA ALA A 89 -6.29 2.15 14.01
C ALA A 89 -6.47 0.81 13.29
N THR A 90 -5.40 0.01 13.19
CA THR A 90 -5.40 -1.23 12.41
C THR A 90 -5.52 -2.49 13.25
N GLY A 91 -5.13 -2.43 14.54
CA GLY A 91 -4.99 -3.59 15.42
C GLY A 91 -3.73 -4.42 15.17
N LEU A 92 -2.80 -3.94 14.33
CA LEU A 92 -1.55 -4.62 13.99
C LEU A 92 -0.38 -3.94 14.69
N SER A 93 0.46 -4.69 15.41
CA SER A 93 1.68 -4.11 16.00
C SER A 93 2.67 -3.68 14.92
N ASP A 94 3.58 -2.78 15.27
CA ASP A 94 4.67 -2.36 14.39
C ASP A 94 5.58 -3.53 14.04
N GLU A 95 5.87 -4.39 15.01
CA GLU A 95 6.69 -5.59 14.83
C GLU A 95 6.04 -6.58 13.86
N GLU A 96 4.75 -6.87 14.01
CA GLU A 96 4.03 -7.74 13.07
C GLU A 96 3.99 -7.11 11.67
N THR A 97 3.70 -5.81 11.60
CA THR A 97 3.54 -5.10 10.34
C THR A 97 4.85 -5.07 9.56
N ILE A 98 5.99 -4.80 10.21
CA ILE A 98 7.29 -4.80 9.53
C ILE A 98 7.69 -6.20 9.07
N GLN A 99 7.38 -7.25 9.84
CA GLN A 99 7.65 -8.64 9.44
C GLN A 99 6.84 -9.06 8.22
N ILE A 100 5.58 -8.60 8.10
CA ILE A 100 4.71 -8.86 6.94
C ILE A 100 5.11 -8.00 5.73
N LEU A 101 5.47 -6.74 5.97
CA LEU A 101 5.81 -5.79 4.91
C LEU A 101 7.06 -6.20 4.13
N ARG A 102 8.04 -6.85 4.78
CA ARG A 102 9.31 -7.27 4.12
C ARG A 102 9.12 -8.32 3.02
N PRO A 103 8.41 -9.46 3.24
CA PRO A 103 8.01 -10.36 2.16
C PRO A 103 7.18 -9.66 1.08
N LEU A 104 6.23 -8.82 1.47
CA LEU A 104 5.35 -8.10 0.56
C LEU A 104 6.12 -7.19 -0.41
N GLN A 105 7.08 -6.43 0.12
CA GLN A 105 8.05 -5.64 -0.65
C GLN A 105 8.79 -6.51 -1.67
N ARG A 106 9.30 -7.68 -1.28
CA ARG A 106 10.03 -8.58 -2.20
C ARG A 106 9.12 -9.09 -3.32
N LYS A 107 7.90 -9.53 -2.99
CA LYS A 107 6.92 -10.04 -3.94
C LYS A 107 6.54 -8.97 -4.97
N ILE A 108 6.14 -7.79 -4.51
CA ILE A 108 5.72 -6.70 -5.39
C ILE A 108 6.90 -6.11 -6.17
N ALA A 109 8.07 -5.92 -5.53
CA ALA A 109 9.24 -5.37 -6.21
C ALA A 109 9.80 -6.30 -7.29
N ARG A 110 9.70 -7.63 -7.12
CA ARG A 110 10.07 -8.58 -8.19
C ARG A 110 9.23 -8.30 -9.42
N VAL A 111 7.94 -8.11 -9.23
CA VAL A 111 7.01 -7.96 -10.34
C VAL A 111 7.04 -6.55 -10.94
N ALA A 112 7.31 -5.52 -10.14
CA ALA A 112 7.55 -4.16 -10.59
C ALA A 112 8.87 -4.01 -11.39
N ARG A 113 9.88 -4.86 -11.11
CA ARG A 113 11.21 -4.82 -11.77
C ARG A 113 11.32 -5.57 -13.09
N ILE A 114 10.41 -6.49 -13.43
CA ILE A 114 10.46 -7.33 -14.65
C ILE A 114 10.63 -6.56 -15.99
N HIS A 115 10.54 -5.21 -16.04
CA HIS A 115 10.85 -4.43 -17.26
C HIS A 115 11.96 -3.38 -17.11
N GLN A 116 12.64 -3.26 -15.97
CA GLN A 116 13.87 -2.45 -15.93
C GLN A 116 15.05 -3.12 -16.67
N LEU A 117 14.89 -4.38 -17.10
CA LEU A 117 15.87 -5.14 -17.87
C LEU A 117 15.54 -5.24 -19.36
N SER A 118 14.52 -4.52 -19.86
CA SER A 118 14.20 -4.48 -21.30
C SER A 118 14.56 -3.15 -21.98
N GLU A 119 15.25 -2.25 -21.27
CA GLU A 119 15.81 -1.00 -21.82
C GLU A 119 17.24 -0.79 -21.32
N ALA A 120 18.12 -1.76 -21.61
CA ALA A 120 19.57 -1.61 -21.54
C ALA A 120 20.19 -2.20 -22.81
#